data_AF-A0A925Q3D3-F1
#
_entry.id   AF-A0A925Q3D3-F1
#
_cell.length_a   1.000
_cell.length_b   1.000
_cell.length_c   1.000
_cell.angle_alpha   90.00
_cell.angle_beta   90.00
_cell.angle_gamma   90.00
#
_symmetry.space_group_name_H-M   'P 1'
#
loop_
_entity.id
_entity.type
_entity.pdbx_description
1 polymer ?
#
loop_
_entity_poly.entity_id
_entity_poly.type
_entity_poly.pdbx_seq_one_letter_code
_entity_poly.pdbx_strand_id
1 'polypeptide(L)'
;NPDKMLWLNQQHMIRAQPKDLVPHLRWHLARLGVFTQEDALLEGIILAQRERSKTLKEMAENSRLFFGDDVILDPRAAEKHLTADAKAMLRELRTRFAAIEDWVAPGIHAALEGLATEKSLSLGKVAQPLRVAVTGGTISPPIDATLALLGQPRTLARIDKALS
;
A
#
# COMPACT_ATOMS: atom_id res chain seq x y z
N ASN A 1 21.17 25.66 1.10
CA ASN A 1 20.65 24.78 2.16
C ASN A 1 19.76 23.72 1.51
N PRO A 2 20.29 22.50 1.25
CA PRO A 2 19.55 21.41 0.60
C PRO A 2 18.26 21.00 1.33
N ASP A 3 18.25 20.99 2.65
CA ASP A 3 17.06 20.61 3.44
C ASP A 3 15.90 21.60 3.25
N LYS A 4 16.23 22.89 3.17
CA LYS A 4 15.23 23.93 2.86
C LYS A 4 14.61 23.71 1.47
N MET A 5 15.39 23.27 0.50
CA MET A 5 14.90 23.00 -0.86
C MET A 5 14.03 21.75 -0.91
N LEU A 6 14.39 20.69 -0.18
CA LEU A 6 13.57 19.49 -0.05
C LEU A 6 12.23 19.79 0.63
N TRP A 7 12.25 20.60 1.70
CA TRP A 7 11.02 21.01 2.37
C TRP A 7 10.13 21.85 1.45
N LEU A 8 10.68 22.84 0.74
CA LEU A 8 9.92 23.63 -0.22
C LEU A 8 9.29 22.74 -1.30
N ASN A 9 10.06 21.80 -1.87
CA ASN A 9 9.56 20.85 -2.86
C ASN A 9 8.38 20.02 -2.32
N GLN A 10 8.49 19.52 -1.08
CA GLN A 10 7.41 18.80 -0.41
C GLN A 10 6.16 19.67 -0.25
N GLN A 11 6.30 20.93 0.17
CA GLN A 11 5.17 21.86 0.29
C GLN A 11 4.48 22.13 -1.05
N HIS A 12 5.24 22.23 -2.14
CA HIS A 12 4.68 22.34 -3.49
C HIS A 12 3.89 21.08 -3.87
N MET A 13 4.42 19.88 -3.62
CA MET A 13 3.71 18.62 -3.90
C MET A 13 2.42 18.49 -3.08
N ILE A 14 2.43 18.86 -1.80
CA ILE A 14 1.25 18.79 -0.93
C ILE A 14 0.13 19.73 -1.43
N ARG A 15 0.48 20.90 -1.96
CA ARG A 15 -0.49 21.92 -2.41
C ARG A 15 -0.96 21.75 -3.85
N ALA A 16 -0.19 21.03 -4.68
CA ALA A 16 -0.54 20.80 -6.08
C ALA A 16 -1.80 19.94 -6.23
N GLN A 17 -2.51 20.12 -7.34
CA GLN A 17 -3.55 19.19 -7.75
C GLN A 17 -2.88 17.87 -8.19
N PRO A 18 -3.40 16.69 -7.77
CA PRO A 18 -2.78 15.40 -8.11
C PRO A 18 -2.56 15.23 -9.62
N LYS A 19 -3.57 15.55 -10.43
CA LYS A 19 -3.50 15.50 -11.90
C LYS A 19 -2.30 16.25 -12.50
N ASP A 20 -1.86 17.35 -11.87
CA ASP A 20 -0.73 18.16 -12.36
C ASP A 20 0.61 17.46 -12.07
N LEU A 21 0.66 16.59 -11.06
CA LEU A 21 1.85 15.82 -10.70
C LEU A 21 1.95 14.49 -11.46
N VAL A 22 0.86 14.01 -12.06
CA VAL A 22 0.79 12.72 -12.77
C VAL A 22 1.86 12.57 -13.85
N PRO A 23 2.07 13.53 -14.78
CA PRO A 23 3.09 13.39 -15.82
C PRO A 23 4.51 13.23 -15.24
N HIS A 24 4.77 13.90 -14.12
CA HIS A 24 6.07 13.88 -13.46
C HIS A 24 6.31 12.58 -12.68
N LEU A 25 5.32 12.11 -11.92
CA LEU A 25 5.40 10.81 -11.23
C LEU A 25 5.59 9.68 -12.25
N ARG A 26 4.80 9.70 -13.33
CA ARG A 26 4.91 8.74 -14.43
C ARG A 26 6.30 8.72 -15.07
N TRP A 27 6.90 9.89 -15.28
CA TRP A 27 8.27 9.98 -15.77
C TRP A 27 9.28 9.30 -14.84
N HIS A 28 9.15 9.49 -13.52
CA HIS A 28 9.99 8.80 -12.55
C HIS A 28 9.75 7.28 -12.51
N LEU A 29 8.50 6.83 -12.62
CA LEU A 29 8.14 5.42 -12.70
C LEU A 29 8.73 4.73 -13.93
N ALA A 30 8.70 5.39 -15.10
CA ALA A 30 9.29 4.86 -16.33
C ALA A 30 10.79 4.57 -16.17
N ARG A 31 11.53 5.43 -15.44
CA ARG A 31 12.96 5.23 -15.13
C ARG A 31 13.22 4.05 -14.18
N LEU A 32 12.18 3.60 -13.49
CA LEU A 32 12.19 2.43 -12.62
C LEU A 32 11.71 1.15 -13.33
N GLY A 33 11.40 1.25 -14.64
CA GLY A 33 10.86 0.16 -15.45
C GLY A 33 9.35 -0.03 -15.32
N VAL A 34 8.63 0.92 -14.71
CA VAL A 34 7.18 0.87 -14.52
C VAL A 34 6.51 1.78 -15.56
N PHE A 35 5.81 1.17 -16.51
CA PHE A 35 5.07 1.88 -17.54
C PHE A 35 3.56 1.65 -17.32
N THR A 36 2.85 2.68 -16.87
CA THR A 36 1.39 2.66 -16.67
C THR A 36 0.74 3.85 -17.36
N GLN A 37 -0.53 3.68 -17.77
CA GLN A 37 -1.40 4.72 -18.30
C GLN A 37 -2.56 5.08 -17.35
N GLU A 38 -2.58 4.50 -16.15
CA GLU A 38 -3.68 4.62 -15.19
C GLU A 38 -3.60 5.92 -14.38
N ASP A 39 -4.09 7.03 -14.95
CA ASP A 39 -4.04 8.35 -14.30
C ASP A 39 -4.71 8.35 -12.92
N ALA A 40 -5.88 7.72 -12.79
CA ALA A 40 -6.60 7.63 -11.51
C ALA A 40 -5.78 6.94 -10.42
N LEU A 41 -5.04 5.88 -10.76
CA LEU A 41 -4.14 5.20 -9.82
C LEU A 41 -2.99 6.12 -9.42
N LEU A 42 -2.39 6.83 -10.39
CA LEU A 42 -1.30 7.77 -10.13
C LEU A 42 -1.75 8.93 -9.23
N GLU A 43 -2.93 9.49 -9.45
CA GLU A 43 -3.51 10.52 -8.57
C GLU A 43 -3.72 10.00 -7.15
N GLY A 44 -4.26 8.78 -7.01
CA GLY A 44 -4.42 8.13 -5.72
C GLY A 44 -3.10 7.88 -4.99
N ILE A 45 -2.06 7.44 -5.71
CA ILE A 45 -0.69 7.29 -5.18
C ILE A 45 -0.14 8.64 -4.70
N ILE A 46 -0.31 9.69 -5.48
CA ILE A 46 0.14 11.05 -5.14
C ILE A 46 -0.52 11.49 -3.83
N LEU A 47 -1.84 11.33 -3.70
CA LEU A 47 -2.57 11.68 -2.48
C LEU A 47 -2.09 10.88 -1.26
N ALA A 48 -1.85 9.58 -1.42
CA ALA A 48 -1.39 8.71 -0.34
C ALA A 48 0.05 8.99 0.14
N GLN A 49 0.91 9.52 -0.75
CA GLN A 49 2.36 9.59 -0.53
C GLN A 49 2.94 11.01 -0.43
N ARG A 50 2.23 12.06 -0.90
CA ARG A 50 2.77 13.44 -0.97
C ARG A 50 3.18 14.04 0.38
N GLU A 51 2.57 13.60 1.47
CA GLU A 51 2.94 14.02 2.82
C GLU A 51 4.16 13.26 3.38
N ARG A 52 4.48 12.11 2.78
CA ARG A 52 5.52 11.19 3.24
C ARG A 52 6.80 11.25 2.40
N SER A 53 6.70 11.77 1.17
CA SER A 53 7.81 11.86 0.21
C SER A 53 8.33 13.30 0.12
N LYS A 54 9.65 13.48 0.05
CA LYS A 54 10.30 14.78 -0.17
C LYS A 54 10.50 15.07 -1.65
N THR A 55 10.51 14.04 -2.51
CA THR A 55 10.65 14.18 -3.96
C THR A 55 9.74 13.21 -4.72
N LEU A 56 9.46 13.49 -6.00
CA LEU A 56 8.72 12.57 -6.88
C LEU A 56 9.53 11.31 -7.23
N LYS A 57 10.87 11.41 -7.21
CA LYS A 57 11.75 10.23 -7.33
C LYS A 57 11.50 9.25 -6.18
N GLU A 58 11.60 9.75 -4.95
CA GLU A 58 11.33 8.97 -3.74
C GLU A 58 9.89 8.43 -3.73
N MET A 59 8.92 9.24 -4.15
CA MET A 59 7.53 8.81 -4.28
C MET A 59 7.41 7.63 -5.27
N ALA A 60 8.08 7.68 -6.41
CA ALA A 60 8.07 6.59 -7.39
C ALA A 60 8.71 5.31 -6.84
N GLU A 61 9.85 5.43 -6.15
CA GLU A 61 10.54 4.30 -5.50
C GLU A 61 9.64 3.62 -4.45
N ASN A 62 9.01 4.42 -3.59
CA ASN A 62 8.10 3.94 -2.54
C ASN A 62 6.75 3.42 -3.07
N SER A 63 6.41 3.72 -4.33
CA SER A 63 5.12 3.37 -4.94
C SER A 63 5.21 2.19 -5.89
N ARG A 64 6.41 1.59 -6.06
CA ARG A 64 6.59 0.38 -6.88
C ARG A 64 5.65 -0.76 -6.46
N LEU A 65 5.31 -0.84 -5.17
CA LEU A 65 4.41 -1.87 -4.63
C LEU A 65 3.02 -1.88 -5.27
N PHE A 66 2.56 -0.74 -5.80
CA PHE A 66 1.24 -0.63 -6.44
C PHE A 66 1.20 -1.24 -7.85
N PHE A 67 2.38 -1.60 -8.39
CA PHE A 67 2.53 -2.13 -9.74
C PHE A 67 3.03 -3.57 -9.70
N GLY A 68 2.70 -4.32 -10.75
CA GLY A 68 3.01 -5.75 -10.85
C GLY A 68 2.13 -6.63 -9.95
N ASP A 69 2.15 -7.93 -10.23
CA ASP A 69 1.31 -8.90 -9.52
C ASP A 69 1.93 -9.33 -8.19
N ASP A 70 3.26 -9.37 -8.14
CA ASP A 70 4.02 -9.92 -7.05
C ASP A 70 4.75 -8.89 -6.20
N VAL A 71 5.03 -9.26 -4.94
CA VAL A 71 5.95 -8.55 -4.06
C VAL A 71 7.06 -9.49 -3.60
N ILE A 72 8.26 -8.93 -3.46
CA ILE A 72 9.38 -9.63 -2.82
C ILE A 72 9.26 -9.39 -1.32
N LEU A 73 9.07 -10.47 -0.55
CA LEU A 73 8.99 -10.38 0.89
C LEU A 73 10.37 -10.10 1.48
N ASP A 74 10.48 -9.08 2.32
CA ASP A 74 11.63 -8.89 3.20
C ASP A 74 11.73 -10.09 4.15
N PRO A 75 12.84 -10.86 4.15
CA PRO A 75 12.93 -12.10 4.92
C PRO A 75 12.73 -11.89 6.43
N ARG A 76 13.23 -10.78 6.98
CA ARG A 76 13.11 -10.47 8.41
C ARG A 76 11.68 -10.09 8.79
N ALA A 77 11.01 -9.32 7.93
CA ALA A 77 9.61 -8.96 8.10
C ALA A 77 8.71 -10.20 7.99
N ALA A 78 8.98 -11.08 7.01
CA ALA A 78 8.27 -12.32 6.82
C ALA A 78 8.39 -13.23 8.04
N GLU A 79 9.61 -13.48 8.53
CA GLU A 79 9.86 -14.28 9.72
C GLU A 79 9.12 -13.73 10.95
N LYS A 80 9.16 -12.41 11.14
CA LYS A 80 8.57 -11.75 12.31
C LYS A 80 7.04 -11.66 12.26
N HIS A 81 6.45 -11.52 11.07
CA HIS A 81 5.05 -11.14 10.93
C HIS A 81 4.17 -12.17 10.21
N LEU A 82 4.73 -13.20 9.56
CA LEU A 82 4.00 -14.28 8.89
C LEU A 82 4.08 -15.59 9.69
N THR A 83 3.89 -15.50 11.01
CA THR A 83 3.80 -16.66 11.91
C THR A 83 2.58 -17.53 11.60
N ALA A 84 2.48 -18.72 12.19
CA ALA A 84 1.33 -19.62 12.00
C ALA A 84 -0.01 -18.92 12.33
N ASP A 85 -0.08 -18.24 13.47
CA ASP A 85 -1.28 -17.49 13.90
C ASP A 85 -1.60 -16.33 12.94
N ALA A 86 -0.55 -15.63 12.47
CA ALA A 86 -0.72 -14.57 11.49
C ALA A 86 -1.24 -15.10 10.15
N LYS A 87 -0.75 -16.25 9.68
CA LYS A 87 -1.27 -16.92 8.48
C LYS A 87 -2.72 -17.36 8.66
N ALA A 88 -3.13 -17.79 9.87
CA ALA A 88 -4.54 -18.07 10.15
C ALA A 88 -5.41 -16.81 10.01
N MET A 89 -4.98 -15.68 10.57
CA MET A 89 -5.69 -14.40 10.40
C MET A 89 -5.74 -13.93 8.94
N LEU A 90 -4.66 -14.12 8.18
CA LEU A 90 -4.61 -13.77 6.76
C LEU A 90 -5.62 -14.59 5.94
N ARG A 91 -5.85 -15.87 6.26
CA ARG A 91 -6.90 -16.69 5.62
C ARG A 91 -8.30 -16.12 5.90
N GLU A 92 -8.57 -15.71 7.12
CA GLU A 92 -9.85 -15.10 7.49
C GLU A 92 -10.06 -13.75 6.77
N LEU A 93 -9.03 -12.90 6.74
CA LEU A 93 -9.07 -11.64 6.00
C LEU A 93 -9.29 -11.87 4.51
N ARG A 94 -8.60 -12.84 3.92
CA ARG A 94 -8.78 -13.22 2.52
C ARG A 94 -10.23 -13.54 2.21
N THR A 95 -10.89 -14.33 3.05
CA THR A 95 -12.32 -14.66 2.90
C THR A 95 -13.21 -13.42 3.05
N ARG A 96 -12.99 -12.59 4.07
CA ARG A 96 -13.76 -11.35 4.28
C ARG A 96 -13.61 -10.37 3.12
N PHE A 97 -12.38 -10.17 2.67
CA PHE A 97 -12.06 -9.29 1.56
C PHE A 97 -12.67 -9.75 0.25
N ALA A 98 -12.74 -11.06 -0.01
CA ALA A 98 -13.42 -11.59 -1.19
C ALA A 98 -14.93 -11.33 -1.20
N ALA A 99 -15.54 -11.06 -0.05
CA ALA A 99 -16.96 -10.75 0.08
C ALA A 99 -17.29 -9.25 0.00
N ILE A 100 -16.29 -8.37 -0.12
CA ILE A 100 -16.50 -6.93 -0.27
C ILE A 100 -16.87 -6.63 -1.73
N GLU A 101 -18.06 -6.08 -1.96
CA GLU A 101 -18.51 -5.69 -3.32
C GLU A 101 -17.93 -4.34 -3.74
N ASP A 102 -17.95 -3.34 -2.86
CA ASP A 102 -17.39 -2.00 -3.10
C ASP A 102 -16.01 -1.87 -2.46
N TRP A 103 -14.96 -2.02 -3.27
CA TRP A 103 -13.57 -2.07 -2.80
C TRP A 103 -12.99 -0.66 -2.53
N VAL A 104 -13.42 -0.06 -1.44
CA VAL A 104 -12.98 1.26 -0.97
C VAL A 104 -12.42 1.21 0.45
N ALA A 105 -11.53 2.15 0.78
CA ALA A 105 -10.81 2.17 2.05
C ALA A 105 -11.72 2.04 3.30
N PRO A 106 -12.88 2.71 3.41
CA PRO A 106 -13.75 2.55 4.58
C PRO A 106 -14.27 1.12 4.79
N GLY A 107 -14.67 0.43 3.72
CA GLY A 107 -15.13 -0.97 3.80
C GLY A 107 -14.01 -1.94 4.18
N ILE A 108 -12.81 -1.71 3.63
CA ILE A 108 -11.60 -2.47 3.98
C ILE A 108 -11.23 -2.24 5.45
N HIS A 109 -11.31 -1.00 5.92
CA HIS A 109 -11.05 -0.64 7.31
C HIS A 109 -12.00 -1.36 8.27
N ALA A 110 -13.30 -1.33 7.98
CA ALA A 110 -14.31 -2.01 8.79
C ALA A 110 -14.07 -3.53 8.86
N ALA A 111 -13.66 -4.17 7.77
CA ALA A 111 -13.32 -5.59 7.77
C ALA A 111 -12.08 -5.91 8.65
N LEU A 112 -11.08 -5.02 8.66
CA LEU A 112 -9.89 -5.15 9.50
C LEU A 112 -10.21 -4.94 10.98
N GLU A 113 -10.96 -3.89 11.32
CA GLU A 113 -11.40 -3.62 12.68
C GLU A 113 -12.30 -4.73 13.22
N GLY A 114 -13.26 -5.20 12.42
CA GLY A 114 -14.14 -6.30 12.81
C GLY A 114 -13.35 -7.56 13.19
N LEU A 115 -12.36 -7.95 12.38
CA LEU A 115 -11.51 -9.08 12.72
C LEU A 115 -10.66 -8.82 13.97
N ALA A 116 -10.11 -7.61 14.12
CA ALA A 116 -9.33 -7.24 15.30
C ALA A 116 -10.18 -7.36 16.57
N THR A 117 -11.40 -6.85 16.56
CA THR A 117 -12.37 -6.95 17.66
C THR A 117 -12.74 -8.40 17.97
N GLU A 118 -13.08 -9.21 16.97
CA GLU A 118 -13.45 -10.62 17.17
C GLU A 118 -12.33 -11.46 17.78
N LYS A 119 -11.08 -11.15 17.44
CA LYS A 119 -9.90 -11.84 17.99
C LYS A 119 -9.38 -11.20 19.28
N SER A 120 -10.01 -10.14 19.78
CA SER A 120 -9.53 -9.35 20.92
C SER A 120 -8.08 -8.85 20.73
N LEU A 121 -7.76 -8.44 19.50
CA LEU A 121 -6.45 -7.94 19.08
C LEU A 121 -6.51 -6.44 18.76
N SER A 122 -5.37 -5.77 18.83
CA SER A 122 -5.26 -4.41 18.28
C SER A 122 -5.21 -4.46 16.74
N LEU A 123 -5.70 -3.40 16.09
CA LEU A 123 -5.66 -3.28 14.63
C LEU A 123 -4.25 -3.47 14.07
N GLY A 124 -3.22 -3.01 14.78
CA GLY A 124 -1.81 -3.20 14.38
C GLY A 124 -1.38 -4.67 14.30
N LYS A 125 -1.92 -5.55 15.15
CA LYS A 125 -1.62 -6.98 15.13
C LYS A 125 -2.24 -7.70 13.92
N VAL A 126 -3.34 -7.17 13.39
CA VAL A 126 -3.99 -7.66 12.16
C VAL A 126 -3.35 -7.02 10.91
N ALA A 127 -3.12 -5.71 10.95
CA ALA A 127 -2.62 -4.94 9.82
C ALA A 127 -1.16 -5.26 9.47
N GLN A 128 -0.30 -5.59 10.45
CA GLN A 128 1.13 -5.78 10.19
C GLN A 128 1.44 -7.03 9.36
N PRO A 129 0.89 -8.22 9.67
CA PRO A 129 1.01 -9.39 8.79
C PRO A 129 0.47 -9.13 7.39
N LEU A 130 -0.70 -8.47 7.30
CA LEU A 130 -1.32 -8.14 6.03
C LEU A 130 -0.44 -7.22 5.19
N ARG A 131 0.13 -6.18 5.81
CA ARG A 131 1.05 -5.27 5.14
C ARG A 131 2.24 -6.02 4.56
N VAL A 132 2.87 -6.90 5.33
CA VAL A 132 3.99 -7.72 4.84
C VAL A 132 3.55 -8.60 3.68
N ALA A 133 2.39 -9.26 3.78
CA ALA A 133 1.85 -10.11 2.72
C ALA A 133 1.62 -9.35 1.39
N VAL A 134 1.12 -8.11 1.45
CA VAL A 134 0.68 -7.37 0.25
C VAL A 134 1.70 -6.35 -0.27
N THR A 135 2.64 -5.90 0.55
CA THR A 135 3.67 -4.92 0.15
C THR A 135 5.09 -5.48 0.17
N GLY A 136 5.30 -6.65 0.77
CA GLY A 136 6.62 -7.23 0.98
C GLY A 136 7.39 -6.65 2.17
N GLY A 137 6.87 -5.63 2.86
CA GLY A 137 7.58 -4.96 3.95
C GLY A 137 6.66 -4.47 5.07
N THR A 138 7.25 -3.78 6.04
CA THR A 138 6.51 -3.31 7.22
C THR A 138 5.99 -1.88 7.11
N ILE A 139 6.33 -1.18 6.04
CA ILE A 139 6.03 0.25 5.84
C ILE A 139 5.17 0.41 4.58
N SER A 140 4.08 1.17 4.73
CA SER A 140 3.20 1.59 3.65
C SER A 140 2.43 2.85 4.11
N PRO A 141 1.66 3.50 3.24
CA PRO A 141 0.53 4.34 3.66
C PRO A 141 -0.44 3.58 4.59
N PRO A 142 -1.51 4.22 5.09
CA PRO A 142 -2.59 3.50 5.77
C PRO A 142 -2.99 2.24 4.99
N ILE A 143 -3.15 1.10 5.69
CA ILE A 143 -3.23 -0.21 5.02
C ILE A 143 -4.51 -0.31 4.17
N ASP A 144 -5.62 0.21 4.67
CA ASP A 144 -6.88 0.39 3.94
C ASP A 144 -6.73 1.20 2.64
N ALA A 145 -6.07 2.36 2.70
CA ALA A 145 -5.77 3.15 1.51
C ALA A 145 -4.82 2.42 0.54
N THR A 146 -3.84 1.70 1.08
CA THR A 146 -2.90 0.88 0.29
C THR A 146 -3.65 -0.21 -0.47
N LEU A 147 -4.55 -0.92 0.20
CA LEU A 147 -5.36 -1.98 -0.39
C LEU A 147 -6.37 -1.44 -1.40
N ALA A 148 -7.00 -0.29 -1.13
CA ALA A 148 -7.89 0.37 -2.08
C ALA A 148 -7.17 0.70 -3.39
N LEU A 149 -5.94 1.25 -3.32
CA LEU A 149 -5.11 1.52 -4.50
C LEU A 149 -4.61 0.24 -5.20
N LEU A 150 -4.31 -0.82 -4.44
CA LEU A 150 -3.90 -2.10 -5.03
C LEU A 150 -5.03 -2.80 -5.79
N GLY A 151 -6.28 -2.59 -5.36
CA GLY A 151 -7.44 -3.30 -5.86
C GLY A 151 -7.62 -4.68 -5.23
N GLN A 152 -8.87 -5.15 -5.19
CA GLN A 152 -9.25 -6.42 -4.58
C GLN A 152 -8.52 -7.63 -5.21
N PRO A 153 -8.49 -7.81 -6.55
CA PRO A 153 -7.93 -9.04 -7.13
C PRO A 153 -6.45 -9.22 -6.79
N ARG A 154 -5.67 -8.13 -6.89
CA ARG A 154 -4.23 -8.12 -6.56
C ARG A 154 -4.00 -8.34 -5.07
N THR A 155 -4.83 -7.74 -4.22
CA THR A 155 -4.76 -7.95 -2.77
C THR A 155 -4.95 -9.42 -2.42
N LEU A 156 -5.99 -10.06 -2.94
CA LEU A 156 -6.29 -11.47 -2.68
C LEU A 156 -5.18 -12.38 -3.20
N ALA A 157 -4.69 -12.15 -4.42
CA ALA A 157 -3.60 -12.94 -5.00
C ALA A 157 -2.30 -12.86 -4.18
N ARG A 158 -1.93 -11.68 -3.68
CA ARG A 158 -0.75 -11.50 -2.83
C ARG A 158 -0.91 -12.15 -1.46
N ILE A 159 -2.12 -12.12 -0.88
CA ILE A 159 -2.40 -12.86 0.35
C ILE A 159 -2.27 -14.37 0.11
N ASP A 160 -2.86 -14.89 -0.97
CA ASP A 160 -2.79 -16.31 -1.32
C ASP A 160 -1.32 -16.77 -1.51
N LYS A 161 -0.47 -15.94 -2.13
CA LYS A 161 0.97 -16.20 -2.27
C LYS A 161 1.74 -16.16 -0.94
N ALA A 162 1.37 -15.28 -0.02
CA ALA A 162 1.99 -15.25 1.32
C ALA A 162 1.59 -16.46 2.20
N LEU A 163 0.48 -17.12 1.83
CA LEU A 163 -0.04 -18.29 2.53
C LEU A 163 0.52 -19.62 2.02
N SER A 164 0.95 -19.70 0.76
CA SER A 164 1.71 -20.84 0.20
C SER A 164 3.07 -21.00 0.88
#